data_AF-A0A1G2GVE6-F1
#
_entry.id   AF-A0A1G2GVE6-F1
#
_cell.length_a   1.000
_cell.length_b   1.000
_cell.length_c   1.000
_cell.angle_alpha   90.00
_cell.angle_beta   90.00
_cell.angle_gamma   90.00
#
_symmetry.space_group_name_H-M   'P 1'
#
loop_
_entity.id
_entity.type
_entity.pdbx_description
1 polymer ?
#
loop_
_entity_poly.entity_id
_entity_poly.type
_entity_poly.pdbx_seq_one_letter_code
_entity_poly.pdbx_strand_id
1 'polypeptide(L)' 'MPVITQKEYKSLLSRQIRVEKELEAVKKFVRVRLDEEQISPAKLKHWEDTSRDLDHGKGCSFTSQKKMEDWLKNL' A
#
# COMPACT_ATOMS: atom_id res chain seq x y z
N MET A 1 -26.86 0.78 16.75
CA MET A 1 -25.43 0.60 16.42
C MET A 1 -25.18 -0.89 16.23
N PRO A 2 -24.50 -1.32 15.15
CA PRO A 2 -24.18 -2.74 14.99
C PRO A 2 -23.26 -3.18 16.13
N VAL A 3 -23.69 -4.20 16.88
CA VAL A 3 -22.92 -4.77 17.99
C VAL A 3 -21.90 -5.72 17.36
N ILE A 4 -20.65 -5.29 17.29
CA ILE A 4 -19.56 -6.11 16.78
C ILE A 4 -19.30 -7.24 17.77
N THR A 5 -19.38 -8.48 17.30
CA THR A 5 -19.09 -9.64 18.15
C THR A 5 -17.60 -9.70 18.49
N GLN A 6 -17.24 -10.34 19.60
CA GLN A 6 -15.84 -10.48 20.02
C GLN A 6 -14.97 -11.18 18.95
N LYS A 7 -15.57 -12.06 18.13
CA LYS A 7 -14.91 -12.75 17.02
C LYS A 7 -14.62 -11.80 15.86
N GLU A 8 -15.57 -10.96 15.48
CA GLU A 8 -15.40 -9.94 14.44
C GLU A 8 -14.37 -8.90 14.86
N TYR A 9 -14.38 -8.48 16.13
CA TYR A 9 -13.40 -7.56 16.68
C TYR A 9 -11.96 -8.11 16.58
N LYS A 10 -11.74 -9.37 16.99
CA LYS A 10 -10.43 -10.03 16.84
C LYS A 10 -10.00 -10.17 15.37
N SER A 11 -10.95 -10.42 14.47
CA SER A 11 -10.69 -10.51 13.03
C SER A 11 -10.27 -9.14 12.45
N LEU A 12 -10.97 -8.07 12.83
CA LEU A 12 -10.63 -6.70 12.43
C LEU A 12 -9.25 -6.28 12.94
N LEU A 13 -8.95 -6.55 14.22
CA LEU A 13 -7.63 -6.31 14.80
C LEU A 13 -6.52 -7.04 14.05
N SER A 14 -6.74 -8.31 13.72
CA SER A 14 -5.75 -9.11 13.00
C SER A 14 -5.52 -8.58 11.58
N ARG A 15 -6.58 -8.11 10.91
CA ARG A 15 -6.47 -7.43 9.60
C ARG A 15 -5.73 -6.11 9.72
N GLN A 16 -6.03 -5.29 10.73
CA GLN A 16 -5.36 -4.02 10.97
C GLN A 16 -3.86 -4.23 11.18
N ILE A 17 -3.46 -5.13 12.09
CA ILE A 17 -2.05 -5.45 12.35
C ILE A 17 -1.33 -5.90 11.07
N ARG A 18 -2.00 -6.68 10.23
CA ARG A 18 -1.44 -7.11 8.95
C ARG A 18 -1.22 -5.93 8.00
N VAL A 19 -2.21 -5.06 7.84
CA VAL A 19 -2.12 -3.87 6.99
C VAL A 19 -1.04 -2.91 7.50
N GLU A 20 -0.93 -2.72 8.80
CA GLU A 20 0.12 -1.88 9.41
C GLU A 20 1.53 -2.42 9.12
N LYS A 21 1.71 -3.76 9.18
CA LYS A 21 2.99 -4.40 8.80
C LYS A 21 3.30 -4.24 7.31
N GLU A 22 2.30 -4.42 6.44
CA GLU A 22 2.45 -4.23 4.99
C GLU A 22 2.81 -2.76 4.68
N LEU A 23 2.16 -1.80 5.33
CA LEU A 23 2.45 -0.37 5.21
C LEU A 23 3.88 -0.04 5.64
N GLU A 24 4.34 -0.58 6.77
CA GLU A 24 5.68 -0.31 7.27
C GLU A 24 6.77 -0.89 6.34
N ALA A 25 6.50 -2.05 5.73
CA ALA A 25 7.37 -2.62 4.71
C ALA A 25 7.48 -1.73 3.46
N VAL A 26 6.35 -1.16 3.00
CA VAL A 26 6.34 -0.21 1.88
C VAL A 26 7.13 1.04 2.21
N LYS A 27 6.90 1.66 3.38
CA LYS A 27 7.66 2.84 3.82
C LYS A 27 9.16 2.57 3.88
N LYS A 28 9.57 1.42 4.41
CA LYS A 28 10.98 1.03 4.46
C LYS A 28 11.56 0.83 3.06
N PHE A 29 10.82 0.20 2.15
CA PHE A 29 11.26 0.02 0.77
C PHE A 29 11.46 1.38 0.07
N VAL A 30 10.49 2.28 0.20
CA VAL A 30 10.57 3.64 -0.37
C VAL A 30 11.78 4.38 0.19
N ARG A 31 11.93 4.44 1.52
CA ARG A 31 13.06 5.15 2.16
C ARG A 31 14.44 4.57 1.84
N VAL A 32 14.55 3.27 1.59
CA VAL A 32 15.85 2.61 1.36
C VAL A 32 16.21 2.56 -0.12
N ARG A 33 15.23 2.51 -1.02
CA ARG A 33 15.47 2.31 -2.47
C ARG A 33 15.22 3.54 -3.33
N LEU A 34 14.52 4.55 -2.83
CA LEU A 34 14.26 5.79 -3.55
C LEU A 34 15.00 6.92 -2.82
N ASP A 35 16.14 7.32 -3.37
CA ASP A 35 16.66 8.66 -3.11
C ASP A 35 15.63 9.63 -3.68
N GLU A 36 15.02 10.48 -2.84
CA GLU A 36 14.03 11.47 -3.29
C GLU A 36 14.58 12.37 -4.42
N GLU A 37 15.91 12.58 -4.43
CA GLU A 37 16.63 13.33 -5.46
C GLU A 37 16.71 12.62 -6.82
N GLN A 38 16.49 11.30 -6.89
CA GLN A 38 16.53 10.51 -8.13
C GLN A 38 15.14 10.18 -8.68
N ILE A 39 14.06 10.59 -8.01
CA ILE A 39 12.70 10.33 -8.48
C ILE A 39 12.39 11.29 -9.64
N SER A 40 12.27 10.75 -10.84
CA SER A 40 11.92 11.57 -11.99
C SER A 40 10.51 12.17 -11.84
N PRO A 41 10.27 13.40 -12.35
CA PRO A 41 8.94 14.01 -12.32
C PRO A 41 7.84 13.14 -12.97
N ALA A 42 8.22 12.33 -13.96
CA ALA A 42 7.32 11.39 -14.61
C ALA A 42 6.87 10.25 -13.68
N LYS A 43 7.79 9.76 -12.82
CA LYS A 43 7.47 8.75 -11.80
C LYS A 43 6.55 9.32 -10.73
N LEU A 44 6.85 10.52 -10.22
CA LEU A 44 5.98 11.24 -9.27
C LEU A 44 4.55 11.41 -9.82
N LYS A 45 4.42 11.87 -11.06
CA LYS A 45 3.11 12.02 -11.72
C LYS A 45 2.36 10.69 -11.86
N HIS A 46 3.08 9.62 -12.20
CA HIS A 46 2.49 8.28 -12.28
C HIS A 46 1.97 7.79 -10.92
N TRP A 47 2.66 8.14 -9.84
CA TRP A 47 2.24 7.80 -8.47
C TRP A 47 1.00 8.59 -8.06
N GLU A 48 0.95 9.88 -8.38
CA GLU A 48 -0.23 10.72 -8.15
C GLU A 48 -1.46 10.20 -8.91
N ASP A 49 -1.29 9.82 -10.17
CA ASP A 49 -2.37 9.27 -10.98
C ASP A 49 -2.85 7.91 -10.42
N THR A 50 -1.92 7.04 -9.99
CA THR A 50 -2.28 5.76 -9.37
C THR A 50 -2.99 5.94 -8.02
N SER A 51 -2.55 6.90 -7.19
CA SER A 51 -3.22 7.24 -5.93
C SER A 51 -4.64 7.74 -6.18
N ARG A 52 -4.81 8.64 -7.16
CA ARG A 52 -6.13 9.17 -7.55
C ARG A 52 -7.05 8.06 -8.05
N ASP A 53 -6.54 7.12 -8.84
CA ASP A 53 -7.32 5.98 -9.32
C ASP A 53 -7.72 5.04 -8.18
N LEU A 54 -6.86 4.83 -7.18
CA LEU A 54 -7.19 4.08 -5.97
C LEU A 54 -8.28 4.77 -5.14
N ASP A 55 -8.19 6.08 -4.94
CA ASP A 55 -9.21 6.88 -4.23
C ASP A 55 -10.57 6.82 -4.93
N HIS A 56 -10.55 6.69 -6.27
CA HIS A 56 -11.75 6.54 -7.09
C HIS A 56 -12.23 5.08 -7.23
N GLY A 57 -11.62 4.13 -6.51
CA GLY A 57 -11.98 2.71 -6.52
C GLY A 57 -11.60 1.97 -7.81
N LYS A 58 -10.71 2.54 -8.64
CA LYS A 58 -10.24 1.99 -9.91
C LYS A 58 -8.90 1.24 -9.80
N GLY A 59 -8.35 1.08 -8.60
CA GLY A 59 -7.08 0.40 -8.39
C GLY A 59 -7.17 -1.12 -8.26
N CYS A 60 -6.09 -1.81 -8.63
CA CYS A 60 -5.94 -3.25 -8.46
C CYS A 60 -5.24 -3.58 -7.13
N SER A 61 -5.83 -4.47 -6.33
CA SER A 61 -5.15 -5.03 -5.15
C SER A 61 -4.05 -6.00 -5.58
N PHE A 62 -2.87 -5.93 -4.95
CA PHE A 62 -1.81 -6.90 -5.20
C PHE A 62 -2.21 -8.29 -4.70
N THR A 63 -2.12 -9.29 -5.58
CA THR A 63 -2.42 -10.70 -5.22
C THR A 63 -1.25 -11.42 -4.54
N SER A 64 -0.10 -10.76 -4.40
CA SER A 64 1.13 -11.32 -3.82
C SER A 64 2.10 -10.22 -3.43
N GLN A 65 2.86 -10.43 -2.35
CA GLN A 65 3.95 -9.55 -1.92
C GLN A 65 4.99 -9.36 -3.03
N LYS A 66 5.30 -10.40 -3.82
CA LYS A 66 6.26 -10.32 -4.93
C LYS A 66 5.77 -9.37 -6.04
N LYS A 67 4.47 -9.38 -6.36
CA LYS A 67 3.88 -8.43 -7.31
C LYS A 67 3.94 -6.99 -6.79
N MET A 68 3.73 -6.80 -5.49
CA MET A 68 3.88 -5.49 -4.86
C MET A 68 5.34 -5.02 -4.94
N GLU A 69 6.30 -5.88 -4.65
CA GLU A 69 7.74 -5.55 -4.75
C GLU A 69 8.16 -5.25 -6.20
N ASP A 70 7.69 -6.02 -7.17
CA ASP A 70 8.00 -5.78 -8.59
C ASP A 70 7.31 -4.51 -9.12
N TRP A 71 6.11 -4.21 -8.63
CA TRP A 71 5.45 -2.92 -8.89
C TRP A 71 6.24 -1.77 -8.27
N LEU A 72 6.67 -1.88 -7.00
CA LEU A 72 7.51 -0.90 -6.32
C LEU A 72 8.88 -0.69 -6.96
N LYS A 73 9.44 -1.70 -7.65
CA LYS A 73 10.69 -1.56 -8.43
C LYS A 73 10.49 -0.89 -9.78
N ASN A 74 9.31 -1.06 -10.38
CA ASN A 74 8.96 -0.49 -11.68
C ASN A 74 8.29 0.89 -11.57
N LEU A 75 7.95 1.31 -10.35
CA LEU A 75 7.62 2.68 -9.98
C LEU A 75 8.81 3.62 -10.15
#